data_AF-A0A1Z4V8U0-F1
#
_entry.id   AF-A0A1Z4V8U0-F1
#
_cell.length_a   1.000
_cell.length_b   1.000
_cell.length_c   1.000
_cell.angle_alpha   90.00
_cell.angle_beta   90.00
_cell.angle_gamma   90.00
#
_symmetry.space_group_name_H-M   'P 1'
#
loop_
_entity.id
_entity.type
_entity.pdbx_description
1 polymer ?
#
loop_
_entity_poly.entity_id
_entity_poly.type
_entity_poly.pdbx_seq_one_letter_code
_entity_poly.pdbx_strand_id
1 'polypeptide(L)' 'MLGNTLVGRYQITNYLGGGGFGETYVANDTQLPGSPQCVVKKLKPQSSQTNYNKISKFFRYY' A
#
# COMPACT_ATOMS: atom_id res chain seq x y z
N MET A 1 -8.17 -8.44 -6.63
CA MET A 1 -8.74 -9.21 -5.51
C MET A 1 -8.63 -8.35 -4.25
N LEU A 2 -9.76 -7.81 -3.77
CA LEU A 2 -9.83 -7.08 -2.51
C LEU A 2 -9.69 -8.08 -1.34
N GLY A 3 -8.82 -7.78 -0.38
CA GLY A 3 -8.47 -8.68 0.73
C GLY A 3 -6.97 -8.93 0.91
N ASN A 4 -6.10 -8.43 0.01
CA ASN A 4 -4.67 -8.58 0.16
C ASN A 4 -4.10 -7.57 1.17
N THR A 5 -3.52 -8.09 2.26
CA THR A 5 -2.78 -7.28 3.23
C THR A 5 -1.37 -7.01 2.70
N LEU A 6 -1.04 -5.74 2.45
CA LEU A 6 0.31 -5.34 2.08
C LEU A 6 1.23 -5.41 3.29
N VAL A 7 2.37 -6.10 3.14
CA VAL A 7 3.38 -6.33 4.20
C VAL A 7 2.79 -6.84 5.52
N GLY A 8 1.66 -7.55 5.47
CA GLY A 8 0.98 -8.06 6.67
C GLY A 8 0.43 -6.98 7.61
N ARG A 9 0.40 -5.71 7.18
CA ARG A 9 -0.02 -4.56 8.00
C ARG A 9 -1.15 -3.74 7.38
N TYR A 10 -1.10 -3.49 6.07
CA TYR A 10 -2.07 -2.60 5.44
C TYR A 10 -3.11 -3.41 4.69
N GLN A 11 -4.30 -3.53 5.26
CA GLN A 11 -5.41 -4.23 4.62
C GLN A 11 -6.00 -3.33 3.53
N ILE A 12 -5.80 -3.68 2.25
CA ILE A 12 -6.33 -2.90 1.13
C ILE A 12 -7.86 -2.91 1.14
N THR A 13 -8.46 -1.73 1.12
CA THR A 13 -9.90 -1.51 1.03
C THR A 13 -10.34 -0.93 -0.30
N ASN A 14 -9.46 -0.19 -1.01
CA ASN A 14 -9.77 0.31 -2.35
C ASN A 14 -8.50 0.55 -3.20
N TYR A 15 -8.63 0.43 -4.52
CA TYR A 15 -7.59 0.85 -5.46
C TYR A 15 -7.84 2.30 -5.89
N LEU A 16 -6.83 3.16 -5.82
CA LEU A 16 -6.95 4.57 -6.21
C LEU A 16 -6.40 4.85 -7.60
N GLY A 17 -5.48 4.03 -8.09
CA GLY A 17 -4.84 4.24 -9.40
C GLY A 17 -3.38 3.80 -9.41
N GLY A 18 -2.77 3.77 -10.58
CA GLY A 18 -1.40 3.32 -10.74
C GLY A 18 -0.78 3.78 -12.04
N GLY A 19 0.56 3.87 -12.06
CA GLY A 19 1.35 4.33 -13.19
C GLY A 19 2.78 3.75 -13.15
N GLY A 20 3.70 4.39 -13.88
CA GLY A 20 5.10 3.93 -13.99
C GLY A 20 5.83 3.82 -12.65
N PHE A 21 5.41 4.57 -11.64
CA PHE A 21 6.03 4.60 -10.31
C PHE A 21 5.44 3.60 -9.31
N GLY A 22 4.34 2.92 -9.64
CA GLY A 22 3.64 2.04 -8.71
C GLY A 22 2.13 2.17 -8.70
N GLU A 23 1.52 1.50 -7.73
CA GLU A 23 0.08 1.41 -7.50
C GLU A 23 -0.27 2.06 -6.17
N THR A 24 -1.35 2.83 -6.12
CA THR A 24 -1.85 3.53 -4.94
C THR A 24 -3.16 2.90 -4.48
N TYR A 25 -3.30 2.72 -3.17
CA TYR A 25 -4.45 2.08 -2.54
C TYR A 25 -4.90 2.86 -1.31
N VAL A 26 -6.19 2.74 -0.98
CA VAL A 26 -6.68 2.98 0.38
C VAL A 26 -6.54 1.68 1.16
N ALA A 27 -6.05 1.77 2.40
CA ALA A 27 -5.88 0.63 3.28
C ALA A 27 -6.10 0.98 4.75
N ASN A 28 -6.48 0.01 5.56
CA ASN A 28 -6.52 0.14 7.02
C ASN A 28 -5.19 -0.33 7.61
N ASP A 29 -4.62 0.47 8.50
CA ASP A 29 -3.38 0.12 9.21
C ASP A 29 -3.71 -0.75 10.44
N THR A 30 -3.66 -2.07 10.27
CA THR A 30 -4.13 -3.04 11.28
C THR A 30 -3.25 -3.12 12.53
N GLN A 31 -2.06 -2.52 12.50
CA GLN A 31 -1.15 -2.47 13.65
C GLN A 31 -1.37 -1.24 14.53
N LEU A 32 -2.26 -0.33 14.13
CA LEU A 32 -2.63 0.83 14.93
C LEU A 32 -3.98 0.61 15.63
N PRO A 33 -4.17 1.11 16.86
CA PRO A 33 -5.46 1.07 17.54
C PRO A 33 -6.56 1.70 16.68
N GLY A 34 -7.68 1.01 16.53
CA GLY A 34 -8.81 1.45 15.70
C GLY A 34 -8.63 1.24 14.20
N SER A 35 -7.53 0.63 13.74
CA SER A 35 -7.25 0.33 12.33
C SER A 35 -7.52 1.51 11.38
N PRO A 36 -6.92 2.68 11.62
CA PRO A 36 -7.21 3.91 10.88
C PRO A 36 -6.93 3.74 9.40
N GLN A 37 -7.74 4.41 8.59
CA GLN A 37 -7.59 4.45 7.15
C GLN A 37 -6.36 5.29 6.76
N CYS A 38 -5.65 4.83 5.74
CA CYS A 38 -4.47 5.50 5.19
C CYS A 38 -4.32 5.20 3.70
N VAL A 39 -3.47 5.97 3.03
CA VAL A 39 -3.12 5.68 1.63
C VAL A 39 -1.73 5.06 1.56
N VAL A 40 -1.64 3.98 0.79
CA VAL A 40 -0.40 3.21 0.61
C VAL A 40 -0.05 3.15 -0.85
N LYS A 41 1.23 3.35 -1.17
CA LYS A 41 1.75 3.23 -2.52
C LYS A 41 2.71 2.06 -2.61
N LYS A 42 2.34 1.04 -3.36
CA LYS A 42 3.19 -0.09 -3.73
C LYS A 42 4.04 0.33 -4.91
N LEU A 43 5.32 0.57 -4.68
CA LEU A 43 6.24 1.00 -5.74
C LEU A 43 6.59 -0.21 -6.62
N LYS A 44 6.65 0.03 -7.94
CA LYS A 44 7.20 -0.95 -8.88
C LYS A 44 8.73 -0.86 -8.82
N PRO A 45 9.45 -1.99 -8.69
CA PRO A 45 10.91 -1.97 -8.75
C PRO A 45 11.36 -1.45 -10.13
N GLN A 46 12.31 -0.52 -10.13
CA GLN A 46 12.73 0.21 -11.33
C GLN A 46 13.91 -0.46 -12.05
N SER A 47 14.45 -1.56 -11.52
CA SER A 47 15.56 -2.29 -12.12
C SER A 47 15.29 -3.79 -12.14
N SER A 48 15.75 -4.45 -13.21
CA SER A 48 15.69 -5.89 -13.46
C SER A 48 16.42 -6.77 -12.44
N GLN A 49 16.95 -6.16 -11.37
CA GLN A 49 17.63 -6.85 -10.29
C GLN A 49 16.83 -6.71 -9.00
N THR A 50 16.20 -7.82 -8.68
CA THR A 50 15.73 -8.24 -7.35
C THR A 50 14.28 -7.92 -7.03
N ASN A 51 13.56 -8.98 -6.63
CA ASN A 51 12.14 -9.10 -6.30
C ASN A 51 11.72 -8.30 -5.02
N TYR A 52 12.28 -7.12 -4.79
CA TYR A 52 11.95 -6.30 -3.62
C TYR A 52 10.83 -5.31 -3.95
N ASN A 53 9.61 -5.67 -3.51
CA ASN A 53 8.46 -4.77 -3.52
C ASN A 53 8.61 -3.74 -2.38
N LYS A 54 9.09 -2.52 -2.70
CA LYS A 54 9.09 -1.41 -1.74
C LYS A 54 7.69 -0.82 -1.61
N ILE A 55 7.26 -0.59 -0.38
CA ILE A 55 5.97 0.06 -0.09
C ILE A 55 6.28 1.36 0.64
N SER A 56 5.83 2.47 0.08
CA SER A 56 5.84 3.77 0.74
C SER A 56 4.44 4.09 1.23
N LYS A 57 4.31 4.33 2.54
CA LYS A 57 3.07 4.83 3.13
C LYS A 57 2.98 6.34 2.83
N PHE A 58 1.91 6.78 2.18
CA PHE A 58 1.67 8.19 1.91
C PHE A 58 0.48 8.65 2.76
N PHE A 59 0.81 9.28 3.89
CA PHE A 59 -0.07 10.02 4.81
C PHE A 59 -1.24 9.27 5.49
N ARG A 60 -1.54 9.75 6.70
CA ARG A 60 -2.71 9.41 7.51
C ARG A 60 -3.76 10.45 7.15
N TYR A 61 -4.95 10.02 6.71
CA TYR A 61 -6.09 10.94 6.65
C TYR A 61 -6.59 11.05 8.09
N TYR A 62 -6.63 12.27 8.62
CA TYR A 62 -7.11 12.58 9.98
C TYR A 62 -8.63 12.49 10.04
#